data_AF-A0A1G8MVU6-F1
#
_entry.id   AF-A0A1G8MVU6-F1
#
_cell.length_a   1.000
_cell.length_b   1.000
_cell.length_c   1.000
_cell.angle_alpha   90.00
_cell.angle_beta   90.00
_cell.angle_gamma   90.00
#
_symmetry.space_group_name_H-M   'P 1'
#
loop_
_entity.id
_entity.type
_entity.pdbx_description
1 polymer ?
#
loop_
_entity_poly.entity_id
_entity_poly.type
_entity_poly.pdbx_seq_one_letter_code
_entity_poly.pdbx_strand_id
1 'polypeptide(L)' 'MAKKVKSYKELTELLEEVLQELEGGELSVEESMKKYEEGVSLTKELLQILEKAEAKVKMIQSDEETEF' A
#
# COMPACT_ATOMS: atom_id res chain seq x y z
N MET A 1 -22.86 -4.58 -3.80
CA MET A 1 -21.83 -5.65 -3.71
C MET A 1 -20.70 -5.10 -2.86
N ALA A 2 -20.32 -5.76 -1.75
CA ALA A 2 -19.27 -5.24 -0.87
C ALA A 2 -17.93 -5.28 -1.61
N LYS A 3 -17.27 -4.13 -1.73
CA LYS A 3 -15.93 -4.04 -2.33
C LYS A 3 -14.96 -4.81 -1.43
N LYS A 4 -14.42 -5.93 -1.92
CA LYS A 4 -13.45 -6.75 -1.19
C LYS A 4 -12.22 -5.88 -0.91
N VAL A 5 -11.89 -5.69 0.36
CA VAL A 5 -10.68 -4.96 0.78
C VAL A 5 -9.49 -5.86 0.45
N LYS A 6 -8.52 -5.32 -0.31
CA LYS A 6 -7.27 -6.02 -0.63
C LYS A 6 -6.38 -6.09 0.61
N SER A 7 -5.69 -7.20 0.80
CA SER A 7 -4.68 -7.39 1.85
C SER A 7 -3.39 -6.65 1.53
N TYR A 8 -2.53 -6.47 2.54
CA TYR A 8 -1.19 -5.88 2.36
C TYR A 8 -0.38 -6.64 1.31
N LYS A 9 -0.38 -7.99 1.37
CA LYS A 9 0.32 -8.84 0.40
C LYS A 9 -0.18 -8.63 -1.03
N GLU A 10 -1.50 -8.65 -1.22
CA GLU A 10 -2.10 -8.42 -2.54
C GLU A 10 -1.75 -7.02 -3.10
N LEU A 11 -1.70 -5.99 -2.24
CA LEU A 11 -1.31 -4.64 -2.66
C LEU A 11 0.18 -4.53 -3.01
N THR A 12 1.05 -5.22 -2.27
CA THR A 12 2.48 -5.28 -2.57
C THR A 12 2.74 -5.99 -3.89
N GLU A 13 2.08 -7.13 -4.14
CA GLU A 13 2.20 -7.88 -5.40
C GLU A 13 1.76 -7.01 -6.60
N LEU A 14 0.65 -6.28 -6.48
CA LEU A 14 0.22 -5.35 -7.53
C LEU A 14 1.21 -4.20 -7.76
N LEU A 15 1.85 -3.70 -6.70
CA LEU A 15 2.85 -2.64 -6.83
C LEU A 15 4.12 -3.17 -7.53
N GLU A 16 4.53 -4.40 -7.24
CA GLU A 16 5.64 -5.06 -7.92
C GLU A 16 5.35 -5.26 -9.41
N GLU A 17 4.12 -5.65 -9.77
CA GLU A 17 3.68 -5.74 -11.17
C GLU A 17 3.78 -4.38 -11.88
N VAL A 18 3.29 -3.31 -11.25
CA VAL A 18 3.40 -1.94 -11.80
C VAL A 18 4.86 -1.52 -12.01
N LEU A 19 5.75 -1.85 -11.07
CA LEU A 19 7.18 -1.55 -11.20
C LEU A 19 7.81 -2.34 -12.35
N GLN A 20 7.50 -3.62 -12.49
CA GLN A 20 8.01 -4.45 -13.59
C GLN A 20 7.60 -3.88 -14.96
N GLU A 21 6.36 -3.42 -15.09
CA GLU A 21 5.89 -2.79 -16.34
C GLU A 21 6.60 -1.46 -16.63
N LEU A 22 6.81 -0.62 -15.60
CA LEU A 22 7.53 0.65 -15.73
C LEU A 22 9.00 0.45 -16.09
N GLU A 23 9.66 -0.56 -15.51
CA GLU A 23 11.06 -0.90 -15.78
C GLU A 23 11.26 -1.59 -17.13
N GLY A 24 10.21 -2.20 -17.69
CA GLY A 24 10.25 -2.90 -18.97
C GLY A 24 10.55 -2.00 -20.19
N GLY A 25 10.30 -0.68 -20.08
CA GLY A 25 10.71 0.30 -21.10
C GLY A 25 9.93 0.27 -22.42
N GLU A 26 8.91 -0.57 -22.56
CA GLU A 26 8.07 -0.67 -23.76
C GLU A 26 6.85 0.27 -23.75
N LEU A 27 6.60 0.94 -22.63
CA LEU A 27 5.43 1.82 -22.45
C LEU A 27 5.60 3.15 -23.18
N SER A 28 4.52 3.63 -23.78
CA SER A 28 4.42 5.04 -24.19
C SER A 28 4.44 5.97 -22.97
N VAL A 29 4.63 7.27 -23.21
CA VAL A 29 4.57 8.28 -22.14
C VAL A 29 3.22 8.27 -21.42
N GLU A 30 2.12 8.16 -22.17
CA GLU A 30 0.77 8.16 -21.61
C GLU A 30 0.48 6.91 -20.78
N GLU A 31 1.00 5.75 -21.20
CA GLU A 31 0.91 4.50 -20.41
C GLU A 31 1.78 4.55 -19.16
N SER A 32 3.00 5.08 -19.28
CA SER A 32 3.92 5.28 -18.14
C SER A 32 3.29 6.19 -17.09
N MET A 33 2.61 7.26 -17.50
CA MET A 33 1.90 8.15 -16.58
C MET A 33 0.74 7.44 -15.86
N LYS A 34 -0.03 6.60 -16.57
CA LYS A 34 -1.10 5.82 -15.93
C LYS A 34 -0.56 4.82 -14.91
N LYS A 35 0.52 4.11 -15.25
CA LYS A 35 1.17 3.15 -14.35
C LYS A 35 1.76 3.83 -13.12
N TYR A 36 2.35 5.02 -13.30
CA TYR A 36 2.80 5.84 -12.20
C TYR A 36 1.66 6.25 -11.26
N GLU A 37 0.52 6.72 -11.79
CA GLU A 37 -0.67 7.05 -10.99
C GLU A 37 -1.20 5.83 -10.21
N GLU A 38 -1.22 4.66 -10.85
CA GLU A 38 -1.59 3.39 -10.22
C GLU A 38 -0.64 3.06 -9.04
N GLY A 39 0.67 3.14 -9.27
CA GLY A 39 1.68 2.90 -8.23
C GLY A 39 1.57 3.86 -7.04
N VAL A 40 1.29 5.15 -7.29
CA VAL A 40 1.02 6.14 -6.24
C VAL A 40 -0.21 5.77 -5.42
N SER A 41 -1.29 5.33 -6.08
CA SER A 41 -2.51 4.89 -5.40
C SER A 41 -2.26 3.66 -4.52
N LEU A 42 -1.57 2.64 -5.04
CA LEU A 42 -1.23 1.43 -4.30
C LEU A 42 -0.35 1.74 -3.08
N THR A 43 0.65 2.62 -3.26
CA THR A 43 1.53 3.07 -2.16
C THR A 43 0.73 3.75 -1.06
N LYS A 44 -0.24 4.59 -1.41
CA LYS A 44 -1.11 5.25 -0.44
C LYS A 44 -1.96 4.25 0.36
N GLU A 45 -2.49 3.22 -0.29
CA GLU A 45 -3.24 2.15 0.41
C GLU A 45 -2.35 1.35 1.36
N LEU A 46 -1.11 1.02 0.95
CA LEU A 46 -0.13 0.34 1.79
C LEU A 46 0.21 1.17 3.04
N LEU A 47 0.47 2.47 2.88
CA LEU A 47 0.74 3.38 4.00
C LEU A 47 -0.41 3.42 4.99
N GLN A 48 -1.67 3.47 4.51
CA GLN A 48 -2.84 3.45 5.40
C GLN A 48 -2.97 2.16 6.21
N ILE A 49 -2.56 1.01 5.65
CA ILE A 49 -2.53 -0.25 6.39
C ILE A 49 -1.48 -0.18 7.49
N LEU A 50 -0.29 0.33 7.18
CA LEU A 50 0.80 0.47 8.13
C LEU A 50 0.47 1.46 9.25
N GLU A 51 -0.14 2.61 8.93
CA GLU A 51 -0.59 3.59 9.93
C GLU A 51 -1.59 2.98 10.92
N LYS A 52 -2.53 2.15 10.44
CA LYS A 52 -3.49 1.45 11.31
C LYS A 52 -2.79 0.42 12.19
N ALA A 53 -1.82 -0.30 11.65
CA ALA A 53 -1.03 -1.26 12.40
C ALA A 53 -0.20 -0.55 13.49
N GLU A 54 0.46 0.55 13.15
CA GLU A 54 1.24 1.38 14.08
C GLU A 54 0.36 1.96 15.19
N ALA A 55 -0.82 2.50 14.85
CA ALA A 55 -1.77 3.00 15.84
C ALA A 55 -2.18 1.90 16.85
N LYS A 56 -2.42 0.68 16.36
CA LYS A 56 -2.75 -0.46 17.23
C LYS A 56 -1.59 -0.85 18.13
N VAL A 57 -0.35 -0.84 17.62
CA VAL A 57 0.84 -1.11 18.44
C VAL A 57 1.01 -0.05 19.53
N LYS A 58 0.84 1.23 19.19
CA LYS A 58 0.92 2.33 20.17
C LYS A 58 -0.12 2.19 21.29
N MET A 59 -1.36 1.83 20.95
CA MET A 59 -2.40 1.60 21.96
C MET A 59 -2.00 0.51 22.96
N ILE A 60 -1.47 -0.62 22.46
CA ILE A 60 -1.02 -1.73 23.33
C ILE A 60 0.11 -1.26 24.27
N GLN A 61 1.08 -0.50 23.76
CA GLN A 61 2.19 0.02 24.57
C GLN A 61 1.72 1.04 25.62
N SER A 62 0.76 1.90 25.30
CA SER A 62 0.19 2.86 26.24
C SER A 62 -0.68 2.21 27.32
N ASP A 63 -1.39 1.13 26.99
CA ASP A 63 -2.16 0.35 27.96
C ASP A 63 -1.21 -0.38 28.95
N GLU A 64 -0.07 -0.89 28.48
CA GLU A 64 0.98 -1.48 29.35
C GLU A 64 1.64 -0.46 30.30
N GLU A 65 1.76 0.82 29.92
CA GLU A 65 2.28 1.88 30.81
C GLU A 65 1.28 2.31 31.91
N THR A 66 -0.01 2.01 31.74
CA THR A 66 -1.07 2.45 32.68
C THR A 66 -1.33 1.42 33.81
N GLU A 67 -0.73 0.23 33.74
CA GLU A 67 -0.90 -0.84 34.75
C GLU A 67 0.22 -0.91 35.83
N PHE A 68 1.02 0.15 36.00
CA PHE A 68 2.05 0.26 37.06
C PHE A 68 1.78 1.35 38.10
#